data_AF-A0A5V2JNW3-F1
#
_entry.id   AF-A0A5V2JNW3-F1
#
_cell.length_a   1.000
_cell.length_b   1.000
_cell.length_c   1.000
_cell.angle_alpha   90.00
_cell.angle_beta   90.00
_cell.angle_gamma   90.00
#
_symmetry.space_group_name_H-M   'P 1'
#
loop_
_entity.id
_entity.type
_entity.pdbx_description
1 polymer ?
#
loop_
_entity_poly.entity_id
_entity_poly.type
_entity_poly.pdbx_seq_one_letter_code
_entity_poly.pdbx_strand_id
1 'polypeptide(L)'
;MSMIKIRKNAFLKIQTILAGSVGVICRSSSSRIDDGYDDEYRVSSCDEALTWLKENQERAQVYLETENGNQMLRISGRYGFETTFMAYFNQAYFDKELAWYTDRMSKSEPAPITPPNNKPFLFLVK
;
A
#
# COMPACT_ATOMS: atom_id res chain seq x y z
N MET A 1 -6.10 12.17 -14.93
CA MET A 1 -5.29 11.00 -14.55
C MET A 1 -5.04 10.16 -15.79
N SER A 2 -3.79 9.88 -16.13
CA SER A 2 -3.42 8.97 -17.23
C SER A 2 -2.68 7.76 -16.69
N MET A 3 -2.88 6.59 -17.28
CA MET A 3 -2.23 5.34 -16.88
C MET A 3 -1.63 4.63 -18.09
N ILE A 4 -0.33 4.31 -18.00
CA ILE A 4 0.38 3.53 -19.00
C ILE A 4 0.68 2.15 -18.41
N LYS A 5 0.18 1.09 -19.02
CA LYS A 5 0.44 -0.27 -18.57
C LYS A 5 1.85 -0.71 -18.95
N ILE A 6 2.60 -1.21 -17.97
CA ILE A 6 3.93 -1.80 -18.17
C ILE A 6 3.78 -3.33 -18.12
N ARG A 7 4.54 -4.04 -18.96
CA ARG A 7 4.59 -5.50 -18.91
C ARG A 7 5.22 -5.95 -17.58
N LYS A 8 4.48 -6.72 -16.79
CA LYS A 8 4.87 -7.18 -15.44
C LYS A 8 6.15 -8.04 -15.36
N ASN A 9 6.58 -8.62 -16.49
CA ASN A 9 7.81 -9.39 -16.61
C ASN A 9 9.01 -8.57 -17.10
N ALA A 10 8.85 -7.26 -17.36
CA ALA A 10 9.93 -6.37 -17.76
C ALA A 10 10.77 -5.91 -16.54
N PHE A 11 11.28 -6.87 -15.77
CA PHE A 11 11.90 -6.63 -14.45
C PHE A 11 13.04 -5.62 -14.50
N LEU A 12 13.93 -5.72 -15.49
CA LEU A 12 15.05 -4.79 -15.63
C LEU A 12 14.56 -3.35 -15.82
N LYS A 13 13.56 -3.15 -16.68
CA LYS A 13 12.96 -1.82 -16.91
C LYS A 13 12.29 -1.28 -15.65
N ILE A 14 11.55 -2.14 -14.93
CA ILE A 14 10.86 -1.77 -13.69
C ILE A 14 11.88 -1.42 -12.60
N GLN A 15 12.96 -2.19 -12.48
CA GLN A 15 14.05 -1.91 -11.55
C GLN A 15 14.74 -0.57 -11.87
N THR A 16 15.01 -0.29 -13.14
CA THR A 16 15.57 1.02 -13.55
C THR A 16 14.63 2.17 -13.21
N ILE A 17 13.32 2.01 -13.40
CA ILE A 17 12.33 3.02 -13.01
C ILE A 17 12.34 3.20 -11.49
N LEU A 18 12.26 2.11 -10.71
CA LEU A 18 12.29 2.14 -9.25
C LEU A 18 13.54 2.82 -8.69
N ALA A 19 14.71 2.62 -9.31
CA ALA A 19 15.95 3.25 -8.90
C ALA A 19 15.92 4.79 -9.00
N GLY A 20 15.03 5.36 -9.82
CA GLY A 20 14.81 6.81 -9.91
C GLY A 20 13.77 7.34 -8.92
N SER A 21 13.14 6.49 -8.10
CA SER A 21 12.13 6.92 -7.14
C SER A 21 12.76 7.57 -5.91
N VAL A 22 12.05 8.54 -5.32
CA VAL A 22 12.43 9.20 -4.07
C VAL A 22 11.95 8.41 -2.84
N GLY A 23 10.95 7.54 -3.03
CA GLY A 23 10.37 6.73 -1.97
C GLY A 23 9.27 5.82 -2.49
N VAL A 24 9.00 4.76 -1.73
CA VAL A 24 7.95 3.78 -2.03
C VAL A 24 7.02 3.66 -0.82
N ILE A 25 5.72 3.70 -1.09
CA ILE A 25 4.67 3.46 -0.09
C ILE A 25 3.99 2.14 -0.43
N CYS A 26 3.98 1.23 0.52
CA CYS A 26 3.26 -0.02 0.45
C CYS A 26 1.92 0.12 1.17
N ARG A 27 0.86 -0.33 0.51
CA ARG A 27 -0.46 -0.56 1.08
C ARG A 27 -0.73 -2.06 1.11
N SER A 28 -1.13 -2.57 2.26
CA SER A 28 -1.71 -3.90 2.43
C SER A 28 -3.08 -3.77 3.07
N SER A 29 -4.00 -4.67 2.72
CA SER A 29 -5.32 -4.72 3.35
C SER A 29 -5.47 -6.03 4.10
N SER A 30 -6.04 -5.98 5.30
CA SER A 30 -6.44 -7.17 6.06
C SER A 30 -7.96 -7.24 6.13
N SER A 31 -8.52 -8.44 5.96
CA SER A 31 -9.96 -8.66 6.07
C SER A 31 -10.40 -8.67 7.53
N ARG A 32 -11.52 -8.02 7.81
CA ARG A 32 -12.20 -8.05 9.10
C ARG A 32 -13.29 -9.12 9.11
N ILE A 33 -13.77 -9.44 10.32
CA ILE A 33 -14.84 -10.43 10.55
C ILE A 33 -16.19 -9.96 9.96
N ASP A 34 -16.37 -8.65 9.73
CA ASP A 34 -17.58 -8.04 9.18
C ASP A 34 -17.52 -7.81 7.66
N ASP A 35 -16.66 -8.55 6.95
CA ASP A 35 -16.36 -8.37 5.51
C ASP A 35 -15.78 -6.97 5.15
N GLY A 36 -15.42 -6.17 6.15
CA GLY A 36 -14.64 -4.94 5.97
C GLY A 36 -13.15 -5.21 5.70
N TYR A 37 -12.42 -4.17 5.32
CA TYR A 37 -10.97 -4.22 5.14
C TYR A 37 -10.31 -3.08 5.89
N ASP A 38 -9.25 -3.39 6.65
CA ASP A 38 -8.38 -2.40 7.26
C ASP A 38 -7.13 -2.24 6.40
N ASP A 39 -6.90 -1.01 5.93
CA ASP A 39 -5.75 -0.67 5.11
C ASP A 39 -4.58 -0.22 5.99
N GLU A 40 -3.46 -0.90 5.84
CA GLU A 40 -2.19 -0.54 6.45
C GLU A 40 -1.28 0.11 5.41
N TYR A 41 -0.64 1.21 5.79
CA TYR A 41 0.29 1.94 4.95
C TYR A 41 1.66 1.98 5.60
N ARG A 42 2.72 1.72 4.84
CA ARG A 42 4.09 1.84 5.34
C ARG A 42 5.06 2.28 4.26
N VAL A 43 6.13 2.93 4.69
CA VAL A 43 7.28 3.14 3.81
C VAL A 43 7.93 1.78 3.52
N SER A 44 8.23 1.54 2.26
CA SER A 44 8.80 0.29 1.75
C SER A 44 10.02 0.59 0.87
N SER A 45 10.74 -0.44 0.46
CA SER A 45 11.91 -0.32 -0.40
C SER A 45 11.60 -0.73 -1.85
N CYS A 46 12.40 -0.23 -2.79
CA CYS A 46 12.36 -0.66 -4.18
C CYS A 46 12.57 -2.18 -4.34
N ASP A 47 13.47 -2.75 -3.53
CA ASP A 47 13.78 -4.18 -3.56
C ASP A 47 12.59 -5.02 -3.09
N GLU A 48 11.87 -4.56 -2.08
CA GLU A 48 10.67 -5.23 -1.59
C GLU A 48 9.56 -5.24 -2.65
N ALA A 49 9.31 -4.08 -3.29
CA ALA A 49 8.33 -3.98 -4.37
C ALA A 49 8.68 -4.89 -5.57
N LEU A 50 9.97 -4.95 -5.93
CA LEU A 50 10.44 -5.80 -7.03
C LEU A 50 10.39 -7.29 -6.68
N THR A 51 10.71 -7.65 -5.44
CA THR A 51 10.64 -9.03 -4.94
C THR A 51 9.20 -9.52 -4.95
N TRP A 52 8.28 -8.72 -4.39
CA TRP A 52 6.85 -9.03 -4.40
C TRP A 52 6.32 -9.23 -5.83
N LEU A 53 6.72 -8.36 -6.77
CA LEU A 53 6.32 -8.49 -8.18
C LEU A 53 6.80 -9.82 -8.80
N LYS A 54 8.01 -10.27 -8.49
CA LYS A 54 8.56 -11.55 -8.99
C LYS A 54 7.78 -12.74 -8.44
N GLU A 55 7.40 -12.69 -7.16
CA GLU A 55 6.66 -13.76 -6.49
C GLU A 55 5.19 -13.83 -6.90
N ASN A 56 4.59 -12.70 -7.28
CA ASN A 56 3.14 -12.58 -7.54
C ASN A 56 2.80 -12.41 -9.03
N GLN A 57 3.62 -12.95 -9.93
CA GLN A 57 3.52 -12.71 -11.38
C GLN A 57 2.14 -13.02 -11.96
N GLU A 58 1.40 -14.01 -11.46
CA GLU A 58 0.10 -14.38 -12.04
C GLU A 58 -0.92 -13.24 -11.96
N ARG A 59 -1.01 -12.59 -10.79
CA ARG A 59 -2.02 -11.57 -10.47
C ARG A 59 -1.50 -10.14 -10.54
N ALA A 60 -0.18 -9.95 -10.53
CA ALA A 60 0.43 -8.64 -10.52
C ALA A 60 0.10 -7.80 -11.79
N GLN A 61 0.05 -6.50 -11.58
CA GLN A 61 -0.14 -5.46 -12.58
C GLN A 61 0.84 -4.33 -12.30
N VAL A 62 1.33 -3.70 -13.37
CA VAL A 62 2.28 -2.59 -13.26
C VAL A 62 1.81 -1.45 -14.15
N TYR A 63 1.68 -0.26 -13.57
CA TYR A 63 1.22 0.94 -14.24
C TYR A 63 2.16 2.10 -13.92
N LEU A 64 2.45 2.92 -14.94
CA LEU A 64 2.98 4.26 -14.74
C LEU A 64 1.79 5.22 -14.79
N GLU A 65 1.46 5.78 -13.65
CA GLU A 65 0.34 6.71 -13.50
C GLU A 65 0.87 8.15 -13.52
N THR A 66 0.04 9.08 -14.00
CA THR A 66 0.32 10.51 -13.95
C THR A 66 -0.90 11.26 -13.45
N GLU A 67 -0.70 11.99 -12.36
CA GLU A 67 -1.72 12.77 -11.66
C GLU A 67 -1.17 14.17 -11.40
N ASN A 68 -1.90 15.20 -11.87
CA ASN A 68 -1.53 16.61 -11.68
C ASN A 68 -0.07 16.93 -12.06
N GLY A 69 0.44 16.28 -13.10
CA GLY A 69 1.83 16.43 -13.57
C GLY A 69 2.86 15.59 -12.81
N ASN A 70 2.49 14.90 -11.73
CA ASN A 70 3.36 14.00 -10.99
C ASN A 70 3.23 12.57 -11.51
N GLN A 71 4.36 11.90 -11.69
CA GLN A 71 4.39 10.50 -12.07
C GLN A 71 4.53 9.61 -10.84
N MET A 72 3.88 8.44 -10.87
CA MET A 72 4.10 7.37 -9.91
C MET A 72 4.11 6.03 -10.63
N LEU A 73 4.96 5.12 -10.18
CA LEU A 73 4.90 3.72 -10.61
C LEU A 73 4.09 2.93 -9.59
N ARG A 74 3.00 2.34 -10.05
CA ARG A 74 2.17 1.44 -9.26
C ARG A 74 2.48 -0.01 -9.61
N ILE A 75 2.85 -0.80 -8.63
CA ILE A 75 2.97 -2.26 -8.69
C ILE A 75 1.89 -2.81 -7.77
N SER A 76 0.87 -3.45 -8.30
CA SER A 76 -0.25 -3.92 -7.48
C SER A 76 -0.74 -5.29 -7.87
N GLY A 77 -1.53 -5.88 -6.99
CA GLY A 77 -2.40 -6.98 -7.35
C GLY A 77 -3.52 -6.58 -8.33
N ARG A 78 -4.34 -7.57 -8.69
CA ARG A 78 -5.49 -7.40 -9.60
C ARG A 78 -6.68 -6.73 -8.92
N TYR A 79 -6.83 -6.92 -7.62
CA TYR A 79 -7.98 -6.45 -6.85
C TYR A 79 -7.59 -5.36 -5.85
N GLY A 80 -8.57 -4.53 -5.48
CA GLY A 80 -8.35 -3.37 -4.62
C GLY A 80 -7.97 -3.69 -3.17
N PHE A 81 -8.06 -4.92 -2.71
CA PHE A 81 -7.60 -5.35 -1.37
C PHE A 81 -6.20 -5.99 -1.41
N GLU A 82 -5.63 -6.21 -2.60
CA GLU A 82 -4.30 -6.81 -2.72
C GLU A 82 -3.21 -5.77 -2.47
N THR A 83 -2.04 -6.26 -2.09
CA THR A 83 -0.86 -5.43 -1.84
C THR A 83 -0.56 -4.53 -3.03
N THR A 84 -0.26 -3.27 -2.73
CA THR A 84 0.06 -2.23 -3.71
C THR A 84 1.28 -1.45 -3.27
N PHE A 85 2.26 -1.34 -4.14
CA PHE A 85 3.44 -0.50 -3.98
C PHE A 85 3.33 0.70 -4.93
N MET A 86 3.49 1.90 -4.39
CA MET A 86 3.47 3.16 -5.12
C MET A 86 4.85 3.79 -4.97
N ALA A 87 5.61 3.84 -6.06
CA ALA A 87 6.91 4.50 -6.10
C ALA A 87 6.76 5.90 -6.70
N TYR A 88 7.24 6.90 -5.99
CA TYR A 88 7.08 8.30 -6.32
C TYR A 88 8.38 8.87 -6.87
N PHE A 89 8.31 9.79 -7.82
CA PHE A 89 9.50 10.43 -8.44
C PHE A 89 9.68 11.89 -8.04
N ASN A 90 8.74 12.46 -7.28
CA ASN A 90 8.77 13.83 -6.81
C ASN A 90 8.71 13.84 -5.27
N GLN A 91 9.71 14.44 -4.63
CA GLN A 91 9.81 14.50 -3.16
C GLN A 91 8.59 15.18 -2.51
N ALA A 92 8.17 16.33 -3.01
CA ALA A 92 7.05 17.07 -2.44
C ALA A 92 5.72 16.29 -2.56
N TYR A 93 5.57 15.53 -3.64
CA TYR A 93 4.40 14.67 -3.81
C TYR A 93 4.46 13.45 -2.88
N PHE A 94 5.62 12.82 -2.74
CA PHE A 94 5.84 11.73 -1.80
C PHE A 94 5.54 12.15 -0.36
N ASP A 95 6.09 13.28 0.09
CA ASP A 95 5.91 13.78 1.47
C ASP A 95 4.44 14.10 1.76
N LYS A 96 3.73 14.67 0.77
CA LYS A 96 2.29 14.94 0.87
C LYS A 96 1.49 13.65 1.05
N GLU A 97 1.73 12.65 0.21
CA GLU A 97 1.03 11.37 0.28
C GLU A 97 1.36 10.62 1.57
N LEU A 98 2.64 10.61 1.97
CA LEU A 98 3.08 10.03 3.23
C LEU A 98 2.36 10.66 4.43
N ALA A 99 2.31 12.00 4.50
CA ALA A 99 1.60 12.71 5.56
C ALA A 99 0.09 12.36 5.59
N TRP A 100 -0.54 12.25 4.42
CA TRP A 100 -1.93 11.85 4.31
C TRP A 100 -2.19 10.43 4.82
N TYR A 101 -1.31 9.48 4.49
CA TYR A 101 -1.42 8.11 4.99
C TYR A 101 -1.17 8.01 6.50
N THR A 102 -0.20 8.76 7.03
CA THR A 102 0.05 8.81 8.48
C THR A 102 -1.15 9.38 9.24
N ASP A 103 -1.79 10.44 8.74
CA ASP A 103 -3.02 10.99 9.33
C ASP A 103 -4.14 9.96 9.36
N ARG A 104 -4.32 9.18 8.29
CA ARG A 104 -5.35 8.12 8.28
C ARG A 104 -5.06 6.97 9.24
N MET A 105 -3.82 6.51 9.33
CA MET A 105 -3.45 5.48 10.30
C MET A 105 -3.69 5.93 11.75
N SER A 106 -3.47 7.22 12.05
CA SER A 106 -3.77 7.78 13.37
C SER A 106 -5.28 7.83 13.68
N LYS A 107 -6.12 7.97 12.65
CA LYS A 107 -7.59 8.02 12.79
C LYS A 107 -8.25 6.64 12.80
N SER A 108 -7.56 5.61 12.30
CA SER A 108 -8.04 4.23 12.27
C SER A 108 -7.72 3.43 13.53
N GLU A 109 -7.10 4.04 14.55
CA GLU A 109 -6.94 3.37 15.84
C GLU A 109 -8.32 2.92 16.35
N PRO A 110 -8.52 1.62 16.62
CA PRO A 110 -9.78 1.16 17.17
C PRO A 110 -10.00 1.89 18.49
N ALA A 111 -11.18 2.49 18.66
CA ALA A 111 -11.58 3.05 19.94
C ALA A 111 -11.28 1.98 21.00
N PRO A 112 -10.61 2.33 22.11
CA PRO A 112 -10.28 1.36 23.14
C PRO A 112 -11.56 0.61 23.49
N ILE A 113 -11.50 -0.72 23.44
CA ILE A 113 -12.60 -1.60 23.83
C ILE A 113 -12.76 -1.41 25.33
N THR A 114 -13.39 -0.32 25.71
CA THR A 114 -13.68 0.01 27.09
C THR A 114 -14.93 -0.79 27.37
N PRO A 115 -14.89 -1.83 28.22
CA PRO A 115 -16.11 -2.53 28.56
C PRO A 115 -17.11 -1.49 29.09
N PRO A 116 -18.38 -1.51 28.65
CA PRO A 116 -19.36 -0.47 29.00
C PRO A 116 -19.62 -0.37 30.51
N ASN A 117 -19.13 -1.33 31.29
CA ASN A 117 -19.08 -1.28 32.73
C ASN A 117 -17.70 -1.73 33.18
N ASN A 118 -17.05 -0.91 34.02
CA ASN A 118 -15.72 -1.03 34.62
C ASN A 118 -15.48 -2.33 35.45
N LYS A 119 -15.91 -3.51 34.97
CA LYS A 119 -15.85 -4.77 35.68
C LYS A 119 -14.96 -5.77 34.93
N PRO A 120 -13.94 -6.34 35.60
CA PRO A 120 -13.11 -7.39 35.01
C PRO A 120 -13.89 -8.70 35.10
N PHE A 121 -14.37 -9.22 33.97
CA PHE A 121 -14.85 -10.60 33.91
C PHE A 121 -14.04 -11.38 32.89
N LEU A 122 -13.47 -12.49 33.39
CA LEU A 122 -12.75 -13.51 32.63
C LEU A 122 -13.62 -14.05 31.50
N PHE A 123 -13.08 -14.08 30.28
CA PHE A 123 -13.65 -14.87 29.20
C PHE A 123 -13.31 -16.35 29.47
N LEU A 124 -14.33 -17.12 29.86
CA LEU A 124 -14.32 -18.57 29.82
C LEU A 124 -14.50 -18.99 28.35
N VAL A 125 -13.43 -19.52 27.75
CA VAL A 125 -13.51 -20.25 26.49
C VAL A 125 -14.19 -21.60 26.78
N LYS A 126 -15.24 -21.93 26.04
CA LYS A 126 -15.72 -23.31 25.87
C LYS A 126 -15.37 -23.77 24.47
#